data_AF-A0A1W9WMH5-F1
#
_entry.id   AF-A0A1W9WMH5-F1
#
_cell.length_a   1.000
_cell.length_b   1.000
_cell.length_c   1.000
_cell.angle_alpha   90.00
_cell.angle_beta   90.00
_cell.angle_gamma   90.00
#
_symmetry.space_group_name_H-M   'P 1'
#
loop_
_entity.id
_entity.type
_entity.pdbx_description
1 polymer ?
#
loop_
_entity_poly.entity_id
_entity_poly.type
_entity_poly.pdbx_seq_one_letter_code
_entity_poly.pdbx_strand_id
1 'polypeptide(L)'
;MSLFKFRVYCLGACLSVVIALFPVHATADVSQQLRQCERHLQANRLTSGRGGTALACYQEVLKTESTNAEALAGLEKIEARYAKWAKRALDQGKPSKAKQFLASLRLVNPESSTLAELEARLQPTRSSTSASPQQAPASPSESTSQPSESTSQPSESTSQPSEPTPQKKAKITDVGQIYEAINTTECLTWPSPETKEKGGKNGWDSFYPKKDDIGLIVAEMKHCHFEDTTVYILKIEQHYVPISSIGAQVMPEESATE
;
A
#
# COMPACT_ATOMS: atom_id res chain seq x y z
N MET A 1 -95.11 22.27 -3.70
CA MET A 1 -94.58 23.54 -4.23
C MET A 1 -93.28 23.87 -3.52
N SER A 2 -92.21 24.11 -4.30
CA SER A 2 -90.92 24.79 -3.99
C SER A 2 -90.06 24.28 -2.81
N LEU A 3 -88.87 23.67 -2.99
CA LEU A 3 -87.55 24.14 -3.51
C LEU A 3 -86.59 24.71 -2.44
N PHE A 4 -85.33 24.27 -2.52
CA PHE A 4 -84.06 24.79 -1.94
C PHE A 4 -83.77 24.48 -0.45
N LYS A 5 -82.55 24.14 0.01
CA LYS A 5 -81.18 24.16 -0.55
C LYS A 5 -80.29 23.27 0.35
N PHE A 6 -79.40 22.48 -0.24
CA PHE A 6 -78.29 21.78 0.44
C PHE A 6 -77.32 22.78 1.10
N ARG A 7 -76.83 22.47 2.31
CA ARG A 7 -75.56 23.02 2.80
C ARG A 7 -74.90 22.04 3.78
N VAL A 8 -73.91 21.32 3.28
CA VAL A 8 -72.96 20.51 4.05
C VAL A 8 -71.94 21.46 4.67
N TYR A 9 -71.68 21.34 5.97
CA TYR A 9 -70.53 21.95 6.63
C TYR A 9 -69.68 20.87 7.30
N CYS A 10 -68.45 20.73 6.80
CA CYS A 10 -67.34 19.98 7.38
C CYS A 10 -66.71 20.75 8.55
N LEU A 11 -66.45 20.08 9.67
CA LEU A 11 -65.41 20.35 10.69
C LEU A 11 -65.14 19.01 11.39
N GLY A 12 -63.95 18.41 11.49
CA GLY A 12 -62.59 18.88 11.28
C GLY A 12 -61.75 18.52 12.50
N ALA A 13 -61.13 17.32 12.51
CA ALA A 13 -59.97 16.98 13.35
C ALA A 13 -59.30 15.71 12.80
N CYS A 14 -58.59 15.87 11.67
CA CYS A 14 -57.73 14.82 11.12
C CYS A 14 -56.38 14.88 11.83
N LEU A 15 -55.97 13.75 12.40
CA LEU A 15 -54.73 13.53 13.12
C LEU A 15 -53.54 13.61 12.14
N SER A 16 -52.91 14.78 12.00
CA SER A 16 -51.70 14.91 11.18
C SER A 16 -50.47 14.44 11.96
N VAL A 17 -50.22 13.12 11.95
CA VAL A 17 -48.89 12.59 12.26
C VAL A 17 -48.00 12.94 11.07
N VAL A 18 -47.18 13.99 11.22
CA VAL A 18 -46.13 14.31 10.26
C VAL A 18 -45.01 13.28 10.45
N ILE A 19 -45.06 12.19 9.68
CA ILE A 19 -43.95 11.27 9.56
C ILE A 19 -42.85 12.00 8.78
N ALA A 20 -41.87 12.54 9.50
CA ALA A 20 -40.66 13.08 8.90
C ALA A 20 -39.90 11.93 8.24
N LEU A 21 -39.96 11.86 6.92
CA LEU A 21 -39.14 10.99 6.08
C LEU A 21 -37.70 11.55 6.08
N PHE A 22 -36.95 11.29 7.15
CA PHE A 22 -35.50 11.47 7.13
C PHE A 22 -34.90 10.43 6.16
N PRO A 23 -34.01 10.83 5.25
CA PRO A 23 -33.41 9.91 4.30
C PRO A 23 -32.42 8.99 5.03
N VAL A 24 -32.84 7.76 5.30
CA VAL A 24 -32.02 6.67 5.88
C VAL A 24 -30.85 6.25 4.95
N HIS A 25 -30.75 6.85 3.76
CA HIS A 25 -29.84 6.43 2.70
C HIS A 25 -28.43 7.06 2.77
N ALA A 26 -28.23 8.17 3.49
CA ALA A 26 -26.92 8.86 3.52
C ALA A 26 -25.88 8.14 4.40
N THR A 27 -26.30 7.51 5.50
CA THR A 27 -25.38 6.89 6.47
C THR A 27 -24.87 5.51 6.04
N ALA A 28 -25.69 4.76 5.29
CA ALA A 28 -25.32 3.47 4.72
C ALA A 28 -24.19 3.59 3.70
N ASP A 29 -24.15 4.71 2.95
CA ASP A 29 -23.15 5.02 1.95
C ASP A 29 -21.79 5.35 2.59
N VAL A 30 -21.77 6.22 3.61
CA VAL A 30 -20.55 6.57 4.35
C VAL A 30 -19.90 5.35 5.00
N SER A 31 -20.71 4.47 5.61
CA SER A 31 -20.20 3.23 6.22
C SER A 31 -19.54 2.29 5.20
N GLN A 32 -20.09 2.20 3.98
CA GLN A 32 -19.49 1.41 2.90
C GLN A 32 -18.19 2.04 2.40
N GLN A 33 -18.18 3.37 2.26
CA GLN A 33 -17.00 4.12 1.85
C GLN A 33 -15.87 3.99 2.87
N LEU A 34 -16.15 4.06 4.17
CA LEU A 34 -15.16 3.85 5.23
C LEU A 34 -14.52 2.45 5.16
N ARG A 35 -15.31 1.39 4.88
CA ARG A 35 -14.77 0.05 4.62
C ARG A 35 -13.88 0.00 3.39
N GLN A 36 -14.18 0.77 2.36
CA GLN A 36 -13.30 0.90 1.19
C GLN A 36 -12.00 1.61 1.55
N CYS A 37 -12.07 2.71 2.30
CA CYS A 37 -10.87 3.45 2.74
C CYS A 37 -9.95 2.56 3.57
N GLU A 38 -10.51 1.77 4.49
CA GLU A 38 -9.74 0.81 5.27
C GLU A 38 -9.09 -0.28 4.37
N ARG A 39 -9.76 -0.75 3.30
CA ARG A 39 -9.12 -1.65 2.33
C ARG A 39 -7.93 -1.01 1.63
N HIS A 40 -8.00 0.27 1.25
CA HIS A 40 -6.84 0.99 0.72
C HIS A 40 -5.71 1.10 1.75
N LEU A 41 -6.05 1.32 3.03
CA LEU A 41 -5.09 1.39 4.12
C LEU A 41 -4.38 0.05 4.34
N GLN A 42 -5.13 -1.05 4.39
CA GLN A 42 -4.59 -2.40 4.54
C GLN A 42 -3.73 -2.80 3.33
N ALA A 43 -4.13 -2.36 2.14
CA ALA A 43 -3.38 -2.51 0.90
C ALA A 43 -2.08 -1.69 0.82
N ASN A 44 -1.77 -0.87 1.82
CA ASN A 44 -0.67 0.11 1.77
C ASN A 44 -0.76 1.09 0.57
N ARG A 45 -1.93 1.26 -0.05
CA ARG A 45 -2.20 2.34 -1.01
C ARG A 45 -2.50 3.64 -0.26
N LEU A 46 -1.51 4.16 0.45
CA LEU A 46 -1.72 5.23 1.42
C LEU A 46 -1.92 6.61 0.75
N THR A 47 -0.89 7.12 0.08
CA THR A 47 -0.91 8.39 -0.68
C THR A 47 -0.67 8.19 -2.17
N SER A 48 -0.27 6.99 -2.59
CA SER A 48 -0.05 6.62 -3.97
C SER A 48 -0.56 5.19 -4.23
N GLY A 49 -0.80 4.87 -5.49
CA GLY A 49 -1.33 3.58 -5.93
C GLY A 49 -2.43 3.74 -6.97
N ARG A 50 -2.41 2.89 -8.00
CA ARG A 50 -3.49 2.84 -9.00
C ARG A 50 -4.76 2.26 -8.35
N GLY A 51 -5.92 2.74 -8.79
CA GLY A 51 -7.22 2.34 -8.23
C GLY A 51 -7.67 3.14 -7.00
N GLY A 52 -6.93 4.17 -6.60
CA GLY A 52 -7.28 5.06 -5.48
C GLY A 52 -6.47 4.80 -4.21
N THR A 53 -6.48 5.78 -3.31
CA THR A 53 -5.64 5.80 -2.10
C THR A 53 -6.48 5.97 -0.84
N ALA A 54 -5.95 5.52 0.29
CA ALA A 54 -6.58 5.66 1.60
C ALA A 54 -6.75 7.14 1.95
N LEU A 55 -5.73 7.96 1.69
CA LEU A 55 -5.79 9.41 1.91
C LEU A 55 -6.95 10.06 1.16
N ALA A 56 -7.04 9.84 -0.16
CA ALA A 56 -8.11 10.41 -0.97
C ALA A 56 -9.49 9.92 -0.54
N CYS A 57 -9.61 8.63 -0.18
CA CYS A 57 -10.86 8.05 0.27
C CYS A 57 -11.37 8.67 1.58
N TYR A 58 -10.51 8.77 2.60
CA TYR A 58 -10.89 9.38 3.88
C TYR A 58 -11.16 10.88 3.74
N GLN A 59 -10.38 11.60 2.92
CA GLN A 59 -10.67 13.01 2.62
C GLN A 59 -12.04 13.20 1.98
N GLU A 60 -12.49 12.27 1.12
CA GLU A 60 -13.83 12.33 0.53
C GLU A 60 -14.92 12.12 1.58
N VAL A 61 -14.74 11.19 2.52
CA VAL A 61 -15.67 11.03 3.66
C VAL A 61 -15.77 12.33 4.45
N LEU A 62 -14.64 12.99 4.70
CA LEU A 62 -14.58 14.25 5.46
C LEU A 62 -15.18 15.45 4.70
N LYS A 63 -15.35 15.39 3.38
CA LYS A 63 -16.11 16.42 2.64
C LYS A 63 -17.60 16.34 2.96
N THR A 64 -18.11 15.13 3.16
CA THR A 64 -19.53 14.89 3.52
C THR A 64 -19.75 15.03 5.02
N GLU A 65 -18.85 14.48 5.83
CA GLU A 65 -18.90 14.47 7.29
C GLU A 65 -17.56 14.93 7.89
N SER A 66 -17.38 16.25 8.01
CA SER A 66 -16.10 16.86 8.39
C SER A 66 -15.57 16.47 9.78
N THR A 67 -16.41 15.94 10.65
CA THR A 67 -16.06 15.47 12.01
C THR A 67 -16.17 13.95 12.16
N ASN A 68 -16.25 13.19 11.05
CA ASN A 68 -16.33 11.73 11.12
C ASN A 68 -15.07 11.13 11.78
N ALA A 69 -15.27 10.55 12.97
CA ALA A 69 -14.18 10.05 13.80
C ALA A 69 -13.41 8.90 13.15
N GLU A 70 -14.08 8.02 12.39
CA GLU A 70 -13.41 6.90 11.72
C GLU A 70 -12.50 7.38 10.58
N ALA A 71 -12.93 8.38 9.82
CA ALA A 71 -12.12 8.97 8.76
C ALA A 71 -10.90 9.72 9.31
N LEU A 72 -11.08 10.50 10.39
CA LEU A 72 -9.98 11.16 11.09
C LEU A 72 -8.97 10.15 11.64
N ALA A 73 -9.44 9.10 12.33
CA ALA A 73 -8.59 8.01 12.79
C ALA A 73 -7.88 7.28 11.64
N GLY A 74 -8.54 7.16 10.48
CA GLY A 74 -7.95 6.65 9.25
C GLY A 74 -6.73 7.46 8.79
N LEU A 75 -6.84 8.79 8.79
CA LEU A 75 -5.73 9.69 8.46
C LEU A 75 -4.60 9.60 9.49
N GLU A 76 -4.91 9.51 10.78
CA GLU A 76 -3.92 9.29 11.84
C GLU A 76 -3.14 7.99 11.66
N LYS A 77 -3.81 6.89 11.27
CA LYS A 77 -3.13 5.62 10.94
C LYS A 77 -2.17 5.78 9.77
N ILE A 78 -2.52 6.55 8.75
CA ILE A 78 -1.63 6.83 7.60
C ILE A 78 -0.40 7.62 8.07
N GLU A 79 -0.61 8.68 8.86
CA GLU A 79 0.46 9.50 9.44
C GLU A 79 1.42 8.64 10.27
N ALA A 80 0.89 7.88 11.23
CA ALA A 80 1.69 7.04 12.12
C ALA A 80 2.55 6.03 11.34
N ARG A 81 2.01 5.50 10.24
CA ARG A 81 2.70 4.53 9.39
C ARG A 81 3.87 5.16 8.65
N TYR A 82 3.69 6.35 8.04
CA TYR A 82 4.81 7.07 7.42
C TYR A 82 5.85 7.54 8.43
N ALA A 83 5.43 8.03 9.60
CA ALA A 83 6.33 8.42 10.68
C ALA A 83 7.21 7.24 11.13
N LYS A 84 6.61 6.05 11.33
CA LYS A 84 7.35 4.81 11.67
C LYS A 84 8.40 4.48 10.61
N TRP A 85 8.06 4.56 9.33
CA TRP A 85 9.00 4.24 8.24
C TRP A 85 10.10 5.29 8.08
N ALA A 86 9.77 6.57 8.22
CA ALA A 86 10.74 7.66 8.20
C ALA A 86 11.74 7.51 9.35
N LYS A 87 11.25 7.29 10.58
CA LYS A 87 12.10 7.01 11.76
C LYS A 87 13.04 5.84 11.50
N ARG A 88 12.52 4.70 11.01
CA ARG A 88 13.33 3.52 10.70
C ARG A 88 14.37 3.80 9.62
N ALA A 89 14.02 4.55 8.58
CA ALA A 89 14.96 4.92 7.53
C ALA A 89 16.11 5.79 8.07
N LEU A 90 15.81 6.73 8.98
CA LEU A 90 16.83 7.51 9.69
C LEU A 90 17.73 6.63 10.56
N ASP A 91 17.12 5.74 11.36
CA ASP A 91 17.83 4.82 12.26
C ASP A 91 18.75 3.86 11.48
N GLN A 92 18.44 3.58 10.21
CA GLN A 92 19.25 2.75 9.30
C GLN A 92 20.25 3.55 8.44
N GLY A 93 20.41 4.86 8.66
CA GLY A 93 21.31 5.69 7.86
C GLY A 93 20.88 5.85 6.39
N LYS A 94 19.57 5.80 6.09
CA LYS A 94 18.98 5.92 4.75
C LYS A 94 18.23 7.26 4.59
N PRO A 95 18.92 8.42 4.58
CA PRO A 95 18.28 9.74 4.61
C PRO A 95 17.42 10.03 3.38
N SER A 96 17.80 9.56 2.18
CA SER A 96 16.99 9.75 0.96
C SER A 96 15.62 9.09 1.08
N LYS A 97 15.56 7.91 1.69
CA LYS A 97 14.32 7.17 1.91
C LYS A 97 13.47 7.80 3.02
N ALA A 98 14.11 8.29 4.08
CA ALA A 98 13.43 9.08 5.11
C ALA A 98 12.75 10.31 4.48
N LYS A 99 13.45 11.06 3.63
CA LYS A 99 12.87 12.22 2.91
C LYS A 99 11.65 11.86 2.08
N GLN A 100 11.64 10.73 1.38
CA GLN A 100 10.49 10.26 0.61
C GLN A 100 9.27 9.97 1.50
N PHE A 101 9.48 9.31 2.65
CA PHE A 101 8.40 9.05 3.60
C PHE A 101 7.88 10.34 4.25
N LEU A 102 8.76 11.28 4.59
CA LEU A 102 8.37 12.58 5.16
C LEU A 102 7.61 13.45 4.15
N ALA A 103 7.96 13.39 2.87
CA ALA A 103 7.18 14.03 1.82
C ALA A 103 5.76 13.46 1.73
N SER A 104 5.60 12.14 1.88
CA SER A 104 4.28 11.50 1.92
C SER A 104 3.50 11.85 3.19
N LEU A 105 4.18 11.91 4.34
CA LEU A 105 3.58 12.34 5.61
C LEU A 105 3.05 13.78 5.52
N ARG A 106 3.81 14.69 4.88
CA ARG A 106 3.39 16.08 4.65
C ARG A 106 2.11 16.20 3.82
N LEU A 107 1.87 15.28 2.87
CA LEU A 107 0.61 15.26 2.11
C LEU A 107 -0.60 14.89 2.99
N VAL A 108 -0.37 14.14 4.08
CA VAL A 108 -1.41 13.65 4.98
C VAL A 108 -1.69 14.69 6.06
N ASN A 109 -0.63 15.17 6.72
CA ASN A 109 -0.72 16.16 7.78
C ASN A 109 0.52 17.08 7.77
N PRO A 110 0.44 18.27 7.15
CA PRO A 110 1.55 19.22 7.12
C PRO A 110 1.87 19.83 8.48
N GLU A 111 0.92 19.84 9.42
CA GLU A 111 1.04 20.41 10.77
C GLU A 111 1.45 19.35 11.82
N SER A 112 1.82 18.15 11.38
CA SER A 112 2.27 17.07 12.27
C SER A 112 3.53 17.47 13.05
N SER A 113 3.45 17.42 14.38
CA SER A 113 4.63 17.62 15.24
C SER A 113 5.70 16.54 14.99
N THR A 114 5.28 15.31 14.69
CA THR A 114 6.19 14.21 14.35
C THR A 114 6.91 14.44 13.02
N LEU A 115 6.24 15.03 12.03
CA LEU A 115 6.89 15.46 10.78
C LEU A 115 8.02 16.44 11.07
N ALA A 116 7.74 17.50 11.85
CA ALA A 116 8.73 18.52 12.21
C ALA A 116 9.94 17.93 12.96
N GLU A 117 9.69 17.04 13.93
CA GLU A 117 10.73 16.36 14.69
C GLU A 117 11.65 15.51 13.79
N LEU A 118 11.07 14.70 12.91
CA LEU A 118 11.84 13.82 12.03
C LEU A 118 12.60 14.58 10.95
N GLU A 119 12.11 15.73 10.50
CA GLU A 119 12.84 16.61 9.58
C GLU A 119 14.02 17.31 10.23
N ALA A 120 13.91 17.69 11.51
CA ALA A 120 15.04 18.24 12.26
C ALA A 120 16.21 17.24 12.34
N ARG A 121 15.92 15.93 12.46
CA ARG A 121 16.94 14.86 12.46
C ARG A 121 17.68 14.70 11.13
N LEU A 122 17.15 15.21 10.02
CA LEU A 122 17.83 15.19 8.71
C LEU A 122 18.82 16.35 8.54
N GLN A 123 18.74 17.37 9.39
CA GLN A 123 19.69 18.47 9.31
C GLN A 123 21.06 17.97 9.76
N PRO A 124 22.14 18.28 9.01
CA PRO A 124 23.48 17.95 9.45
C PRO A 124 23.70 18.65 10.79
N THR A 125 23.81 17.88 11.86
CA THR A 125 24.20 18.40 13.16
C THR A 125 25.57 19.06 12.96
N ARG A 126 25.66 20.38 13.10
CA ARG A 126 26.93 21.12 13.24
C ARG A 126 27.64 20.78 14.56
N SER A 127 27.44 19.57 15.07
CA SER A 127 27.84 19.08 16.39
C SER A 127 28.81 17.92 16.24
N SER A 128 29.68 18.01 15.25
CA SER A 128 30.95 17.29 15.21
C SER A 128 32.07 18.25 14.79
N THR A 129 32.07 19.46 15.35
CA THR A 129 33.33 20.22 15.50
C THR A 129 34.09 19.57 16.65
N SER A 130 34.69 18.41 16.36
CA SER A 130 35.78 17.90 17.19
C SER A 130 37.02 18.67 16.74
N ALA A 131 37.37 19.70 17.51
CA ALA A 131 38.67 20.33 17.41
C ALA A 131 39.74 19.27 17.68
N SER A 132 40.52 18.92 16.66
CA SER A 132 41.85 18.36 16.83
C SER A 132 42.76 19.03 15.80
N PRO A 133 43.77 19.80 16.24
CA PRO A 133 44.70 20.48 15.34
C PRO A 133 45.80 19.51 14.93
N GLN A 134 45.90 19.20 13.63
CA GLN A 134 47.19 18.75 13.10
C GLN A 134 47.39 19.12 11.63
N GLN A 135 48.47 19.87 11.45
CA GLN A 135 49.00 20.45 10.23
C GLN A 135 49.22 19.42 9.11
N ALA A 136 48.93 19.85 7.88
CA ALA A 136 49.57 19.37 6.65
C ALA A 136 51.03 19.89 6.59
N PRO A 137 51.95 19.37 5.74
CA PRO A 137 51.77 19.46 4.28
C PRO A 137 52.46 18.38 3.39
N ALA A 138 52.02 18.38 2.11
CA ALA A 138 52.78 18.08 0.87
C ALA A 138 53.17 16.60 0.62
N SER A 139 53.18 16.05 -0.61
CA SER A 139 53.01 16.54 -1.99
C SER A 139 52.91 15.32 -2.94
N PRO A 140 52.73 15.48 -4.27
CA PRO A 140 52.09 14.51 -5.16
C PRO A 140 53.05 13.52 -5.82
N SER A 141 52.53 12.37 -6.25
CA SER A 141 53.12 11.57 -7.32
C SER A 141 52.04 11.13 -8.31
N GLU A 142 52.18 11.71 -9.49
CA GLU A 142 51.62 11.31 -10.77
C GLU A 142 52.27 10.00 -11.27
N SER A 143 51.70 9.41 -12.32
CA SER A 143 52.18 8.32 -13.19
C SER A 143 51.88 6.87 -12.81
N THR A 144 51.57 5.93 -13.70
CA THR A 144 51.12 5.86 -15.12
C THR A 144 50.77 4.36 -15.33
N SER A 145 49.99 4.06 -16.37
CA SER A 145 49.98 2.78 -17.12
C SER A 145 49.02 1.66 -16.70
N GLN A 146 47.83 1.70 -17.31
CA GLN A 146 47.33 0.73 -18.32
C GLN A 146 47.11 -0.77 -17.97
N PRO A 147 46.28 -1.48 -18.77
CA PRO A 147 45.24 -2.39 -18.28
C PRO A 147 45.66 -3.86 -18.31
N SER A 148 45.03 -4.67 -17.45
CA SER A 148 45.01 -6.12 -17.61
C SER A 148 43.57 -6.57 -17.87
N GLU A 149 43.32 -6.80 -19.14
CA GLU A 149 42.31 -7.67 -19.68
C GLU A 149 42.50 -9.08 -19.07
N SER A 150 41.49 -9.56 -18.33
CA SER A 150 41.35 -10.98 -18.04
C SER A 150 39.89 -11.34 -18.19
N THR A 151 39.62 -11.77 -19.41
CA THR A 151 38.59 -12.71 -19.82
C THR A 151 38.37 -13.76 -18.73
N SER A 152 37.17 -13.81 -18.17
CA SER A 152 36.66 -15.00 -17.50
C SER A 152 35.23 -15.19 -17.97
N GLN A 153 35.08 -16.24 -18.75
CA GLN A 153 33.83 -16.70 -19.34
C GLN A 153 32.73 -16.94 -18.28
N PRO A 154 31.46 -16.93 -18.71
CA PRO A 154 30.34 -17.20 -17.82
C PRO A 154 30.31 -18.68 -17.46
N SER A 155 30.37 -18.98 -16.15
CA SER A 155 29.98 -20.29 -15.65
C SER A 155 28.47 -20.41 -15.77
N GLU A 156 28.07 -21.08 -16.84
CA GLU A 156 26.79 -21.72 -17.04
C GLU A 156 26.56 -22.71 -15.90
N SER A 157 25.94 -22.22 -14.81
CA SER A 157 25.49 -23.05 -13.71
C SER A 157 24.20 -23.73 -14.14
N THR A 158 24.41 -24.86 -14.81
CA THR A 158 23.46 -25.93 -15.11
C THR A 158 22.33 -25.99 -14.10
N SER A 159 21.12 -25.83 -14.62
CA SER A 159 19.83 -26.11 -13.99
C SER A 159 19.84 -27.52 -13.39
N GLN A 160 19.73 -27.61 -12.06
CA GLN A 160 19.24 -28.84 -11.43
C GLN A 160 17.73 -28.72 -11.19
N PRO A 161 16.92 -29.70 -11.64
CA PRO A 161 15.51 -29.78 -11.31
C PRO A 161 15.36 -30.17 -9.83
N SER A 162 14.84 -29.25 -9.02
CA SER A 162 14.39 -29.57 -7.66
C SER A 162 13.16 -30.48 -7.75
N GLU A 163 13.13 -31.53 -6.92
CA GLU A 163 11.94 -32.36 -6.65
C GLU A 163 10.68 -31.50 -6.42
N PRO A 164 9.48 -32.05 -6.70
CA PRO A 164 8.24 -31.31 -6.51
C PRO A 164 7.92 -31.19 -5.03
N THR A 165 8.43 -30.13 -4.39
CA THR A 165 7.87 -29.61 -3.14
C THR A 165 6.37 -29.42 -3.35
N PRO A 166 5.50 -29.87 -2.42
CA PRO A 166 4.07 -29.71 -2.61
C PRO A 166 3.75 -28.21 -2.77
N GLN A 167 3.13 -27.90 -3.90
CA GLN A 167 2.96 -26.52 -4.36
C GLN A 167 1.68 -25.97 -3.76
N LYS A 168 1.80 -25.25 -2.63
CA LYS A 168 0.67 -24.52 -2.02
C LYS A 168 -0.03 -23.65 -3.04
N LYS A 169 -1.36 -23.61 -2.98
CA LYS A 169 -2.20 -22.69 -3.77
C LYS A 169 -2.77 -21.59 -2.87
N ALA A 170 -3.06 -20.44 -3.46
CA ALA A 170 -3.84 -19.42 -2.79
C ALA A 170 -4.89 -18.82 -3.72
N LYS A 171 -6.02 -18.44 -3.13
CA LYS A 171 -7.10 -17.73 -3.81
C LYS A 171 -7.04 -16.23 -3.49
N ILE A 172 -7.19 -15.39 -4.50
CA ILE A 172 -7.27 -13.93 -4.32
C ILE A 172 -8.59 -13.57 -3.66
N THR A 173 -8.55 -13.01 -2.45
CA THR A 173 -9.74 -12.58 -1.70
C THR A 173 -9.96 -11.07 -1.76
N ASP A 174 -8.88 -10.30 -1.88
CA ASP A 174 -8.90 -8.84 -2.05
C ASP A 174 -7.88 -8.42 -3.11
N VAL A 175 -8.37 -8.08 -4.31
CA VAL A 175 -7.59 -7.52 -5.42
C VAL A 175 -6.85 -6.25 -5.00
N GLY A 176 -7.38 -5.54 -3.99
CA GLY A 176 -6.72 -4.42 -3.37
C GLY A 176 -5.37 -4.78 -2.73
N GLN A 177 -5.06 -6.03 -2.43
CA GLN A 177 -3.77 -6.37 -1.82
C GLN A 177 -2.67 -6.66 -2.85
N ILE A 178 -2.97 -6.47 -4.15
CA ILE A 178 -2.04 -6.74 -5.25
C ILE A 178 -1.09 -5.56 -5.44
N TYR A 179 0.20 -5.86 -5.50
CA TYR A 179 1.26 -4.90 -5.73
C TYR A 179 1.59 -4.74 -7.22
N GLU A 180 0.79 -3.97 -7.95
CA GLU A 180 0.89 -3.90 -9.42
C GLU A 180 2.24 -3.46 -10.01
N ALA A 181 3.08 -2.76 -9.23
CA ALA A 181 4.32 -2.15 -9.71
C ALA A 181 5.54 -2.52 -8.86
N ILE A 182 5.41 -3.46 -7.92
CA ILE A 182 6.53 -3.79 -7.02
C ILE A 182 7.71 -4.45 -7.75
N ASN A 183 7.45 -5.03 -8.92
CA ASN A 183 8.49 -5.59 -9.77
C ASN A 183 9.42 -4.56 -10.41
N THR A 184 9.01 -3.29 -10.49
CA THR A 184 9.88 -2.20 -10.95
C THR A 184 10.73 -1.62 -9.82
N THR A 185 10.78 -2.29 -8.67
CA THR A 185 11.49 -1.86 -7.47
C THR A 185 12.46 -2.95 -6.99
N GLU A 186 13.39 -2.56 -6.12
CA GLU A 186 14.26 -3.49 -5.40
C GLU A 186 13.65 -3.93 -4.05
N CYS A 187 12.32 -3.90 -3.93
CA CYS A 187 11.66 -4.19 -2.65
C CYS A 187 11.56 -5.68 -2.32
N LEU A 188 11.62 -6.52 -3.34
CA LEU A 188 11.39 -7.95 -3.24
C LEU A 188 12.59 -8.69 -3.82
N THR A 189 12.99 -9.78 -3.16
CA THR A 189 13.97 -10.73 -3.70
C THR A 189 13.23 -11.73 -4.58
N TRP A 190 13.24 -11.50 -5.89
CA TRP A 190 12.52 -12.31 -6.85
C TRP A 190 13.21 -13.68 -7.08
N PRO A 191 12.45 -14.78 -7.25
CA PRO A 191 13.03 -16.11 -7.50
C PRO A 191 13.86 -16.20 -8.78
N SER A 192 13.44 -15.46 -9.81
CA SER A 192 14.16 -15.37 -11.08
C SER A 192 13.90 -14.02 -11.75
N PRO A 193 14.77 -13.59 -12.69
CA PRO A 193 14.54 -12.40 -13.49
C PRO A 193 13.22 -12.43 -14.26
N GLU A 194 12.85 -13.60 -14.82
CA GLU A 194 11.57 -13.78 -15.53
C GLU A 194 10.38 -13.52 -14.60
N THR A 195 10.44 -14.03 -13.36
CA THR A 195 9.37 -13.82 -12.37
C THR A 195 9.21 -12.33 -12.05
N LYS A 196 10.31 -11.57 -12.00
CA LYS A 196 10.28 -10.10 -11.83
C LYS A 196 9.68 -9.42 -13.05
N GLU A 197 10.14 -9.76 -14.25
CA GLU A 197 9.65 -9.15 -15.50
C GLU A 197 8.13 -9.29 -15.66
N LYS A 198 7.59 -10.48 -15.40
CA LYS A 198 6.16 -10.81 -15.49
C LYS A 198 5.38 -10.57 -14.17
N GLY A 199 6.06 -10.06 -13.15
CA GLY A 199 5.59 -9.93 -11.76
C GLY A 199 4.80 -8.66 -11.44
N GLY A 200 4.23 -8.02 -12.45
CA GLY A 200 3.53 -6.76 -12.27
C GLY A 200 2.79 -6.37 -13.54
N LYS A 201 1.98 -5.32 -13.44
CA LYS A 201 1.06 -4.91 -14.51
C LYS A 201 1.74 -4.53 -15.82
N ASN A 202 3.01 -4.13 -15.80
CA ASN A 202 3.80 -3.90 -17.02
C ASN A 202 4.14 -5.20 -17.78
N GLY A 203 4.04 -6.36 -17.14
CA GLY A 203 4.24 -7.68 -17.76
C GLY A 203 2.95 -8.51 -17.85
N TRP A 204 1.78 -7.90 -17.64
CA TRP A 204 0.48 -8.58 -17.73
C TRP A 204 -0.27 -8.32 -19.03
N ASP A 205 0.18 -7.40 -19.88
CA ASP A 205 -0.52 -7.02 -21.12
C ASP A 205 -2.01 -6.71 -20.88
N SER A 206 -2.92 -7.58 -21.36
CA SER A 206 -4.37 -7.50 -21.18
C SER A 206 -4.90 -8.30 -19.97
N PHE A 207 -4.05 -9.10 -19.33
CA PHE A 207 -4.39 -9.83 -18.12
C PHE A 207 -4.49 -8.88 -16.93
N TYR A 208 -5.45 -9.15 -16.05
CA TYR A 208 -5.56 -8.49 -14.76
C TYR A 208 -6.16 -9.46 -13.75
N PRO A 209 -5.51 -9.71 -12.60
CA PRO A 209 -6.00 -10.67 -11.62
C PRO A 209 -7.32 -10.22 -11.00
N LYS A 210 -8.22 -11.17 -10.78
CA LYS A 210 -9.57 -10.94 -10.25
C LYS A 210 -9.74 -11.62 -8.91
N LYS A 211 -10.78 -11.19 -8.21
CA LYS A 211 -11.24 -11.88 -7.01
C LYS A 211 -11.62 -13.32 -7.39
N ASP A 212 -11.27 -14.25 -6.52
CA ASP A 212 -11.44 -15.69 -6.64
C ASP A 212 -10.54 -16.40 -7.68
N ASP A 213 -9.64 -15.67 -8.36
CA ASP A 213 -8.56 -16.33 -9.12
C ASP A 213 -7.67 -17.13 -8.17
N ILE A 214 -7.25 -18.31 -8.62
CA ILE A 214 -6.40 -19.24 -7.86
C ILE A 214 -5.06 -19.36 -8.56
N GLY A 215 -3.98 -19.16 -7.81
CA GLY A 215 -2.61 -19.32 -8.30
C GLY A 215 -1.78 -20.22 -7.41
N LEU A 216 -0.69 -20.73 -7.99
CA LEU A 216 0.34 -21.46 -7.25
C LEU A 216 1.24 -20.45 -6.52
N ILE A 217 1.49 -20.64 -5.23
CA ILE A 217 2.45 -19.84 -4.48
C ILE A 217 3.85 -20.30 -4.89
N VAL A 218 4.52 -19.53 -5.75
CA VAL A 218 5.89 -19.84 -6.20
C VAL A 218 6.96 -19.18 -5.33
N ALA A 219 6.58 -18.21 -4.50
CA ALA A 219 7.45 -17.62 -3.49
C ALA A 219 6.66 -16.93 -2.37
N GLU A 220 7.24 -16.95 -1.17
CA GLU A 220 6.82 -16.16 0.00
C GLU A 220 7.98 -15.26 0.41
N MET A 221 7.75 -13.96 0.58
CA MET A 221 8.82 -13.00 0.85
C MET A 221 8.35 -11.85 1.74
N LYS A 222 9.28 -11.18 2.43
CA LYS A 222 8.97 -10.02 3.28
C LYS A 222 9.07 -8.74 2.47
N HIS A 223 8.10 -7.84 2.65
CA HIS A 223 8.15 -6.53 2.02
C HIS A 223 9.26 -5.67 2.64
N CYS A 224 10.12 -5.05 1.82
CA CYS A 224 11.27 -4.23 2.27
C CYS A 224 10.93 -3.00 3.14
N HIS A 225 9.64 -2.66 3.27
CA HIS A 225 9.16 -1.56 4.11
C HIS A 225 8.22 -2.05 5.22
N PHE A 226 7.64 -3.24 5.08
CA PHE A 226 6.58 -3.76 5.94
C PHE A 226 7.02 -5.12 6.48
N GLU A 227 7.74 -5.12 7.61
CA GLU A 227 8.33 -6.35 8.19
C GLU A 227 7.30 -7.38 8.63
N ASP A 228 6.06 -6.95 8.86
CA ASP A 228 4.93 -7.78 9.29
C ASP A 228 4.05 -8.24 8.11
N THR A 229 4.39 -7.85 6.87
CA THR A 229 3.62 -8.21 5.68
C THR A 229 4.40 -9.20 4.83
N THR A 230 3.86 -10.41 4.73
CA THR A 230 4.30 -11.41 3.75
C THR A 230 3.66 -11.10 2.41
N VAL A 231 4.46 -11.14 1.34
CA VAL A 231 4.01 -11.07 -0.04
C VAL A 231 4.13 -12.47 -0.65
N TYR A 232 3.03 -12.96 -1.20
CA TYR A 232 2.99 -14.15 -2.03
C TYR A 232 3.19 -13.77 -3.50
N ILE A 233 3.98 -14.54 -4.22
CA ILE A 233 4.03 -14.48 -5.68
C ILE A 233 3.16 -15.62 -6.19
N LEU A 234 1.97 -15.28 -6.71
CA LEU A 234 1.06 -16.25 -7.29
C LEU A 234 1.35 -16.42 -8.78
N LYS A 235 1.61 -17.65 -9.24
CA LYS A 235 1.62 -17.97 -10.65
C LYS A 235 0.19 -18.30 -11.10
N ILE A 236 -0.36 -17.47 -11.98
CA ILE A 236 -1.68 -17.63 -12.60
C ILE A 236 -1.46 -17.67 -14.11
N GLU A 237 -1.68 -18.84 -14.71
CA GLU A 237 -1.28 -19.13 -16.09
C GLU A 237 0.22 -18.82 -16.32
N GLN A 238 0.51 -17.82 -17.14
CA GLN A 238 1.86 -17.35 -17.50
C GLN A 238 2.30 -16.09 -16.72
N HIS A 239 1.43 -15.53 -15.89
CA HIS A 239 1.66 -14.27 -15.18
C HIS A 239 2.01 -14.52 -13.72
N TYR A 240 2.71 -13.55 -13.12
CA TYR A 240 3.04 -13.58 -11.70
C TYR A 240 2.39 -12.39 -10.99
N VAL A 241 1.71 -12.67 -9.89
CA VAL A 241 0.90 -11.72 -9.14
C VAL A 241 1.44 -11.59 -7.72
N PRO A 242 2.21 -10.54 -7.42
CA PRO A 242 2.61 -10.23 -6.05
C PRO A 242 1.40 -9.70 -5.27
N ILE A 243 1.03 -10.41 -4.20
CA ILE A 243 -0.11 -10.06 -3.36
C ILE A 243 0.25 -10.20 -1.87
N SER A 244 -0.17 -9.24 -1.05
CA SER A 244 -0.02 -9.35 0.40
C SER A 244 -0.83 -10.53 0.96
N SER A 245 -0.30 -11.20 1.98
CA SER A 245 -0.97 -12.32 2.67
C SER A 245 -2.34 -11.96 3.23
N ILE A 246 -2.63 -10.68 3.42
CA ILE A 246 -3.95 -10.17 3.85
C ILE A 246 -5.02 -10.42 2.78
N GLY A 247 -4.67 -10.38 1.49
CA GLY A 247 -5.63 -10.49 0.39
C GLY A 247 -5.58 -11.80 -0.36
N ALA A 248 -4.91 -12.79 0.22
CA ALA A 248 -4.79 -14.12 -0.35
C ALA A 248 -5.11 -15.16 0.73
N GLN A 249 -6.01 -16.08 0.40
CA GLN A 249 -6.32 -17.22 1.25
C GLN A 249 -5.51 -18.43 0.78
N VAL A 250 -4.55 -18.87 1.59
CA VAL A 250 -3.81 -20.11 1.35
C VAL A 250 -4.77 -21.29 1.49
N MET A 251 -4.78 -22.16 0.50
CA MET A 251 -5.60 -23.36 0.47
C MET A 251 -4.84 -24.52 1.13
N PRO A 252 -5.51 -25.36 1.94
CA PRO A 252 -4.89 -26.56 2.47
C PRO A 252 -4.47 -27.47 1.31
N GLU A 253 -3.32 -28.13 1.46
CA GLU A 253 -2.91 -29.16 0.50
C GLU A 253 -3.96 -30.28 0.55
N GLU A 254 -4.53 -30.64 -0.59
CA GLU A 254 -5.32 -31.86 -0.69
C GLU A 254 -4.37 -33.01 -0.32
N SER A 255 -4.57 -33.56 0.88
CA SER A 255 -3.90 -34.78 1.30
C SER A 255 -4.22 -35.83 0.24
N ALA A 256 -3.20 -36.26 -0.51
CA ALA A 256 -3.29 -37.40 -1.40
C ALA A 256 -3.90 -38.55 -0.60
N THR A 257 -5.18 -38.79 -0.83
CA THR A 257 -5.89 -39.90 -0.20
C THR A 257 -5.65 -41.07 -1.14
N GLU A 258 -4.83 -41.99 -0.63
CA GLU A 258 -4.37 -43.23 -1.25
C GLU A 258 -5.53 -44.15 -1.67
#